data_AF-A0AAE4FZ98-F1
#
_entry.id   AF-A0AAE4FZ98-F1
#
_cell.length_a   1.000
_cell.length_b   1.000
_cell.length_c   1.000
_cell.angle_alpha   90.00
_cell.angle_beta   90.00
_cell.angle_gamma   90.00
#
_symmetry.space_group_name_H-M   'P 1'
#
loop_
_entity.id
_entity.type
_entity.pdbx_description
1 polymer ?
#
loop_
_entity_poly.entity_id
_entity_poly.type
_entity_poly.pdbx_seq_one_letter_code
_entity_poly.pdbx_strand_id
1 'polypeptide(L)'
;MIRNVHERVINAPIESLGALLDGLGQKDDRLWPSQSWTPMVLDRPLAVGADGGHGVIRYYVSEYEPGRRVRFTFRPRTGIIGAHELSLDTLDDERTRIRHILIGRTRGAMRLLFPAVVEPLHDAVVEDLLDNAEREATGSVARPASWSPRVRVLRRLTGDR
;
A
#
# COMPACT_ATOMS: atom_id res chain seq x y z
N MET A 1 -9.18 -12.10 13.14
CA MET A 1 -7.78 -11.66 13.01
C MET A 1 -7.60 -11.29 11.55
N ILE A 2 -6.97 -10.16 11.25
CA ILE A 2 -6.71 -9.76 9.86
C ILE A 2 -5.42 -10.41 9.41
N ARG A 3 -5.49 -11.08 8.26
CA ARG A 3 -4.33 -11.45 7.45
C ARG A 3 -4.75 -11.28 5.99
N ASN A 4 -4.30 -10.20 5.40
CA ASN A 4 -4.57 -9.83 4.02
C ASN A 4 -3.21 -9.65 3.33
N VAL A 5 -3.01 -10.35 2.21
CA VAL A 5 -1.72 -10.47 1.54
C VAL A 5 -1.94 -10.35 0.05
N HIS A 6 -1.20 -9.45 -0.58
CA HIS A 6 -1.15 -9.28 -2.02
C HIS A 6 0.30 -9.41 -2.47
N GLU A 7 0.56 -10.12 -3.55
CA GLU A 7 1.91 -10.23 -4.09
C GLU A 7 1.88 -10.33 -5.61
N ARG A 8 2.94 -9.80 -6.22
CA ARG A 8 3.14 -9.85 -7.66
C ARG A 8 4.62 -10.03 -7.97
N VAL A 9 4.92 -10.81 -9.00
CA VAL A 9 6.26 -10.87 -9.57
C VAL A 9 6.31 -9.89 -10.73
N ILE A 10 7.27 -8.97 -10.69
CA ILE A 10 7.50 -7.95 -11.70
C ILE A 10 8.80 -8.29 -12.42
N ASN A 11 8.78 -8.25 -13.75
CA ASN A 11 9.96 -8.46 -14.60
C ASN A 11 10.84 -7.20 -14.62
N ALA A 12 11.36 -6.85 -13.45
CA ALA A 12 12.32 -5.78 -13.27
C ALA A 12 13.29 -6.11 -12.12
N PRO A 13 14.53 -5.61 -12.20
CA PRO A 13 15.49 -5.72 -11.11
C PRO A 13 15.00 -4.95 -9.88
N ILE A 14 15.49 -5.36 -8.70
CA ILE A 14 15.00 -4.85 -7.43
C ILE A 14 15.36 -3.38 -7.21
N GLU A 15 16.41 -2.88 -7.85
CA GLU A 15 16.86 -1.49 -7.79
C GLU A 15 15.79 -0.53 -8.34
N SER A 16 15.12 -0.92 -9.43
CA SER A 16 14.04 -0.13 -10.04
C SER A 16 12.84 0.00 -9.09
N LEU A 17 12.46 -1.11 -8.44
CA LEU A 17 11.35 -1.13 -7.49
C LEU A 17 11.73 -0.51 -6.14
N GLY A 18 12.99 -0.66 -5.72
CA GLY A 18 13.52 -0.09 -4.50
C GLY A 18 13.47 1.44 -4.52
N ALA A 19 13.84 2.05 -5.65
CA ALA A 19 13.73 3.49 -5.83
C ALA A 19 12.26 3.99 -5.72
N LEU A 20 11.29 3.22 -6.22
CA LEU A 20 9.86 3.52 -6.07
C LEU A 20 9.40 3.38 -4.61
N LEU A 21 9.85 2.33 -3.93
CA LEU A 21 9.56 2.09 -2.52
C LEU A 21 10.06 3.25 -1.64
N ASP A 22 11.28 3.71 -1.87
CA ASP A 22 11.93 4.75 -1.08
C ASP A 22 11.26 6.13 -1.26
N GLY A 23 10.56 6.34 -2.36
CA GLY A 23 9.79 7.55 -2.66
C GLY A 23 8.39 7.58 -2.02
N LEU A 24 7.96 6.51 -1.35
CA LEU A 24 6.59 6.36 -0.87
C LEU A 24 6.21 7.47 0.14
N GLY A 25 5.02 8.05 -0.04
CA GLY A 25 4.47 9.11 0.80
C GLY A 25 5.08 10.50 0.57
N GLN A 26 5.93 10.67 -0.44
CA GLN A 26 6.50 11.96 -0.82
C GLN A 26 5.70 12.62 -1.96
N LYS A 27 6.02 13.87 -2.29
CA LYS A 27 5.30 14.65 -3.30
C LYS A 27 5.30 13.99 -4.70
N ASP A 28 6.41 13.36 -5.07
CA ASP A 28 6.59 12.71 -6.37
C ASP A 28 6.45 11.18 -6.25
N ASP A 29 5.66 10.71 -5.28
CA ASP A 29 5.37 9.29 -5.07
C ASP A 29 4.67 8.71 -6.31
N ARG A 30 5.42 7.87 -7.04
CA ARG A 30 4.99 7.14 -8.24
C ARG A 30 4.42 5.77 -7.92
N LEU A 31 4.66 5.27 -6.71
CA LEU A 31 4.20 3.95 -6.30
C LEU A 31 2.76 4.01 -5.81
N TRP A 32 2.42 4.99 -4.95
CA TRP A 32 1.05 5.16 -4.47
C TRP A 32 0.12 5.64 -5.60
N PRO A 33 -1.06 5.03 -5.79
CA PRO A 33 -1.98 5.35 -6.88
C PRO A 33 -2.81 6.62 -6.61
N SER A 34 -2.14 7.76 -6.40
CA SER A 34 -2.75 9.06 -6.05
C SER A 34 -3.72 9.62 -7.10
N GLN A 35 -3.70 9.12 -8.34
CA GLN A 35 -4.66 9.51 -9.38
C GLN A 35 -6.09 9.03 -9.07
N SER A 36 -6.19 7.96 -8.29
CA SER A 36 -7.42 7.23 -8.04
C SER A 36 -7.76 7.08 -6.56
N TRP A 37 -6.88 7.49 -5.66
CA TRP A 37 -7.01 7.28 -4.22
C TRP A 37 -6.52 8.51 -3.48
N THR A 38 -7.04 8.73 -2.26
CA THR A 38 -6.49 9.78 -1.40
C THR A 38 -4.97 9.57 -1.27
N PRO A 39 -4.13 10.59 -1.55
CA PRO A 39 -2.69 10.43 -1.49
C PRO A 39 -2.23 9.93 -0.12
N MET A 40 -1.30 8.99 -0.12
CA MET A 40 -0.50 8.70 1.05
C MET A 40 0.52 9.82 1.21
N VAL A 41 0.61 10.40 2.41
CA VAL A 41 1.56 11.47 2.71
C VAL A 41 2.24 11.15 4.03
N LEU A 42 3.57 11.30 4.04
CA LEU A 42 4.40 11.26 5.24
C LEU A 42 4.90 12.68 5.59
N ASP A 43 5.14 12.92 6.87
CA ASP A 43 5.60 14.21 7.40
C ASP A 43 7.08 14.50 7.10
N ARG A 44 7.82 13.48 6.67
CA ARG A 44 9.25 13.52 6.33
C ARG A 44 9.58 12.39 5.34
N PRO A 45 10.79 12.35 4.76
CA PRO A 45 11.24 11.24 3.92
C PRO A 45 11.10 9.88 4.61
N LEU A 46 10.98 8.82 3.82
CA LEU A 46 10.80 7.46 4.32
C LEU A 46 11.97 7.06 5.24
N ALA A 47 11.67 6.93 6.53
CA ALA A 47 12.62 6.58 7.58
C ALA A 47 11.86 6.14 8.82
N VAL A 48 12.50 5.37 9.70
CA VAL A 48 11.91 5.00 11.00
C VAL A 48 11.48 6.26 11.76
N GLY A 49 10.23 6.28 12.21
CA GLY A 49 9.61 7.40 12.91
C GLY A 49 8.95 8.44 12.01
N ALA A 50 9.03 8.32 10.68
CA ALA A 50 8.17 9.10 9.78
C ALA A 50 6.69 8.79 10.06
N ASP A 51 5.85 9.82 10.14
CA ASP A 51 4.44 9.73 10.51
C ASP A 51 3.56 10.20 9.36
N GLY A 52 2.34 9.70 9.27
CA GLY A 52 1.42 10.10 8.21
C GLY A 52 0.25 9.16 8.01
N GLY A 53 -0.14 9.01 6.74
CA GLY A 53 -1.25 8.15 6.37
C GLY A 53 -1.91 8.53 5.05
N HIS A 54 -3.10 7.98 4.83
CA HIS A 54 -3.97 8.29 3.70
C HIS A 54 -5.43 8.36 4.18
N GLY A 55 -6.22 9.30 3.66
CA GLY A 55 -7.61 9.50 4.10
C GLY A 55 -7.71 9.71 5.61
N VAL A 56 -8.47 8.86 6.29
CA VAL A 56 -8.60 8.83 7.77
C VAL A 56 -7.65 7.84 8.45
N ILE A 57 -6.93 7.02 7.68
CA ILE A 57 -6.02 6.00 8.18
C ILE A 57 -4.70 6.67 8.55
N ARG A 58 -4.24 6.42 9.78
CA ARG A 58 -2.98 6.98 10.31
C ARG A 58 -2.04 5.89 10.78
N TYR A 59 -0.76 6.05 10.48
CA TYR A 59 0.31 5.13 10.81
C TYR A 59 1.66 5.83 10.79
N TYR A 60 2.66 5.18 11.38
CA TYR A 60 4.05 5.63 11.35
C TYR A 60 4.96 4.48 10.88
N VAL A 61 6.10 4.82 10.32
CA VAL A 61 7.13 3.86 9.91
C VAL A 61 7.79 3.31 11.17
N SER A 62 7.57 2.03 11.46
CA SER A 62 8.16 1.34 12.61
C SER A 62 9.45 0.59 12.26
N GLU A 63 9.57 0.12 11.01
CA GLU A 63 10.76 -0.55 10.49
C GLU A 63 10.96 -0.13 9.04
N TYR A 64 12.23 0.03 8.63
CA TYR A 64 12.58 0.42 7.27
C TYR A 64 13.98 -0.09 6.89
N GLU A 65 14.04 -0.71 5.72
CA GLU A 65 15.25 -1.15 5.03
C GLU A 65 15.21 -0.53 3.62
N PRO A 66 16.10 0.44 3.32
CA PRO A 66 16.10 1.14 2.03
C PRO A 66 16.13 0.20 0.83
N GLY A 67 15.28 0.48 -0.15
CA GLY A 67 15.14 -0.30 -1.38
C GLY A 67 14.67 -1.74 -1.20
N ARG A 68 14.20 -2.11 0.00
CA ARG A 68 13.85 -3.51 0.34
C ARG A 68 12.53 -3.64 1.07
N ARG A 69 12.32 -2.91 2.16
CA ARG A 69 11.17 -3.15 3.03
C ARG A 69 10.78 -1.93 3.85
N VAL A 70 9.49 -1.72 4.01
CA VAL A 70 8.96 -0.75 4.98
C VAL A 70 7.77 -1.32 5.72
N ARG A 71 7.70 -1.05 7.02
CA ARG A 71 6.58 -1.44 7.89
C ARG A 71 5.93 -0.20 8.50
N PHE A 72 4.62 -0.08 8.29
CA PHE A 72 3.78 0.98 8.82
C PHE A 72 2.90 0.46 9.94
N THR A 73 3.18 0.85 11.18
CA THR A 73 2.33 0.49 12.33
C THR A 73 1.19 1.48 12.49
N PHE A 74 -0.03 0.98 12.61
CA PHE A 74 -1.21 1.83 12.79
C PHE A 74 -1.19 2.62 14.09
N ARG A 75 -1.64 3.87 14.01
CA ARG A 75 -1.98 4.67 15.19
C ARG A 75 -3.23 4.08 15.85
N PRO A 76 -3.33 4.07 17.20
CA PRO A 76 -4.48 3.49 17.92
C PRO A 76 -5.86 4.02 17.47
N ARG A 77 -5.93 5.30 17.07
CA ARG A 77 -7.17 5.95 16.60
C ARG A 77 -7.74 5.33 15.34
N THR A 78 -6.94 4.61 14.55
CA THR A 78 -7.39 3.88 13.36
C THR A 78 -8.33 2.72 13.73
N GLY A 79 -8.33 2.25 14.98
CA GLY A 79 -9.15 1.10 15.39
C GLY A 79 -8.61 -0.24 14.88
N ILE A 80 -7.38 -0.27 14.36
CA ILE A 80 -6.63 -1.48 14.00
C ILE A 80 -5.35 -1.50 14.83
N ILE A 81 -5.07 -2.64 15.46
CA ILE A 81 -3.78 -2.91 16.08
C ILE A 81 -3.04 -3.89 15.21
N GLY A 82 -1.96 -3.43 14.61
CA GLY A 82 -1.25 -4.17 13.57
C GLY A 82 -0.40 -3.24 12.72
N ALA A 83 -0.04 -3.73 11.54
CA ALA A 83 0.76 -2.98 10.59
C ALA A 83 0.42 -3.39 9.15
N HIS A 84 0.74 -2.49 8.23
CA HIS A 84 1.01 -2.83 6.85
C HIS A 84 2.51 -2.98 6.64
N GLU A 85 2.89 -3.86 5.73
CA GLU A 85 4.26 -4.04 5.30
C GLU A 85 4.30 -4.13 3.78
N LEU A 86 5.27 -3.47 3.17
CA LEU A 86 5.60 -3.61 1.76
C LEU A 86 7.05 -4.09 1.68
N SER A 87 7.28 -5.22 1.02
CA SER A 87 8.60 -5.84 0.88
C SER A 87 8.90 -6.19 -0.57
N LEU A 88 10.19 -6.18 -0.90
CA LEU A 88 10.75 -6.54 -2.20
C LEU A 88 11.75 -7.69 -1.99
N ASP A 89 11.51 -8.80 -2.69
CA ASP A 89 12.39 -9.97 -2.67
C ASP A 89 12.91 -10.23 -4.09
N THR A 90 14.23 -10.25 -4.27
CA THR A 90 14.86 -10.67 -5.53
C THR A 90 14.58 -12.15 -5.77
N LEU A 91 14.08 -12.50 -6.96
CA LEU A 91 13.97 -13.90 -7.40
C LEU A 91 15.16 -14.30 -8.27
N ASP A 92 15.59 -13.37 -9.12
CA ASP A 92 16.82 -13.38 -9.90
C ASP A 92 17.15 -11.94 -10.35
N ASP A 93 18.19 -11.78 -11.18
CA ASP A 93 18.70 -10.47 -11.61
C ASP A 93 17.67 -9.63 -12.40
N GLU A 94 16.62 -10.25 -12.96
CA GLU A 94 15.62 -9.57 -13.80
C GLU A 94 14.21 -9.56 -13.18
N ARG A 95 14.00 -10.27 -12.06
CA ARG A 95 12.66 -10.46 -11.48
C ARG A 95 12.65 -10.22 -9.98
N THR A 96 11.68 -9.41 -9.56
CA THR A 96 11.45 -9.06 -8.16
C THR A 96 10.02 -9.40 -7.76
N ARG A 97 9.84 -10.02 -6.59
CA ARG A 97 8.54 -10.12 -5.95
C ARG A 97 8.31 -8.89 -5.09
N ILE A 98 7.23 -8.17 -5.37
CA ILE A 98 6.67 -7.18 -4.45
C ILE A 98 5.55 -7.84 -3.64
N ARG A 99 5.55 -7.64 -2.33
CA ARG A 99 4.54 -8.19 -1.43
C ARG A 99 4.03 -7.14 -0.46
N HIS A 100 2.72 -7.00 -0.40
CA HIS A 100 2.01 -6.26 0.63
C HIS A 100 1.40 -7.22 1.65
N ILE A 101 1.58 -6.93 2.93
CA ILE A 101 0.96 -7.67 4.03
C ILE A 101 0.27 -6.69 4.98
N LEU A 102 -1.02 -6.92 5.23
CA LEU A 102 -1.75 -6.36 6.36
C LEU A 102 -2.01 -7.45 7.40
N ILE A 103 -1.46 -7.26 8.60
CA ILE A 103 -1.70 -8.13 9.75
C ILE A 103 -2.14 -7.34 10.96
N GLY A 104 -3.16 -7.82 11.66
CA GLY A 104 -3.62 -7.15 12.87
C GLY A 104 -4.96 -7.64 13.42
N ARG A 105 -5.53 -6.84 14.31
CA ARG A 105 -6.83 -7.07 14.92
C ARG A 105 -7.61 -5.76 14.99
N THR A 106 -8.87 -5.81 14.57
CA THR A 106 -9.80 -4.68 14.67
C THR A 106 -10.34 -4.48 16.09
N ARG A 107 -10.60 -3.23 16.45
CA ARG A 107 -11.21 -2.80 17.72
C ARG A 107 -12.31 -1.77 17.44
N GLY A 108 -13.27 -1.66 18.37
CA GLY A 108 -14.39 -0.71 18.25
C GLY A 108 -15.21 -0.92 16.98
N ALA A 109 -15.68 0.18 16.38
CA ALA A 109 -16.46 0.18 15.15
C ALA A 109 -15.73 -0.48 13.96
N MET A 110 -14.40 -0.49 13.98
CA MET A 110 -13.59 -1.10 12.92
C MET A 110 -13.81 -2.62 12.80
N ARG A 111 -14.39 -3.27 13.82
CA ARG A 111 -14.79 -4.69 13.71
C ARG A 111 -15.85 -4.94 12.64
N LEU A 112 -16.72 -3.96 12.40
CA LEU A 112 -17.78 -4.02 11.39
C LEU A 112 -17.35 -3.30 10.10
N LEU A 113 -16.74 -2.12 10.23
CA LEU A 113 -16.32 -1.32 9.07
C LEU A 113 -15.25 -2.01 8.24
N PHE A 114 -14.39 -2.83 8.86
CA PHE A 114 -13.31 -3.48 8.13
C PHE A 114 -13.80 -4.39 6.99
N PRO A 115 -14.55 -5.48 7.25
CA PRO A 115 -15.03 -6.34 6.15
C PRO A 115 -16.08 -5.65 5.26
N ALA A 116 -16.80 -4.64 5.77
CA ALA A 116 -17.86 -3.97 5.04
C ALA A 116 -17.34 -2.91 4.05
N VAL A 117 -16.27 -2.21 4.41
CA VAL A 117 -15.81 -1.01 3.70
C VAL A 117 -14.29 -0.99 3.52
N VAL A 118 -13.53 -1.12 4.61
CA VAL A 118 -12.08 -0.89 4.58
C VAL A 118 -11.36 -1.97 3.77
N GLU A 119 -11.65 -3.25 3.98
CA GLU A 119 -10.99 -4.35 3.29
C GLU A 119 -11.23 -4.31 1.77
N PRO A 120 -12.48 -4.17 1.25
CA PRO A 120 -12.67 -4.04 -0.20
C PRO A 120 -11.97 -2.84 -0.85
N LEU A 121 -11.91 -1.70 -0.15
CA LEU A 121 -11.18 -0.52 -0.65
C LEU A 121 -9.67 -0.71 -0.54
N HIS A 122 -9.22 -1.33 0.55
CA HIS A 122 -7.82 -1.64 0.82
C HIS A 122 -7.26 -2.62 -0.22
N ASP A 123 -7.99 -3.67 -0.57
CA ASP A 123 -7.61 -4.61 -1.63
C ASP A 123 -7.43 -3.88 -2.97
N ALA A 124 -8.35 -2.99 -3.31
CA ALA A 124 -8.33 -2.26 -4.58
C ALA A 124 -7.17 -1.26 -4.66
N VAL A 125 -6.89 -0.49 -3.60
CA VAL A 125 -5.74 0.43 -3.58
C VAL A 125 -4.40 -0.31 -3.62
N VAL A 126 -4.32 -1.50 -3.00
CA VAL A 126 -3.10 -2.32 -3.06
C VAL A 126 -2.89 -2.88 -4.46
N GLU A 127 -3.93 -3.38 -5.13
CA GLU A 127 -3.79 -3.85 -6.52
C GLU A 127 -3.41 -2.72 -7.47
N ASP A 128 -3.96 -1.51 -7.31
CA ASP A 128 -3.56 -0.35 -8.11
C ASP A 128 -2.12 0.11 -7.80
N LEU A 129 -1.67 -0.04 -6.55
CA LEU A 129 -0.26 0.18 -6.18
C LEU A 129 0.66 -0.83 -6.88
N LEU A 130 0.25 -2.10 -6.96
CA LEU A 130 1.00 -3.14 -7.68
C LEU A 130 1.01 -2.89 -9.19
N ASP A 131 -0.09 -2.38 -9.76
CA ASP A 131 -0.14 -1.93 -11.15
C ASP A 131 0.82 -0.76 -11.41
N ASN A 132 0.90 0.21 -10.50
CA ASN A 132 1.88 1.30 -10.61
C ASN A 132 3.32 0.78 -10.53
N ALA A 133 3.60 -0.13 -9.60
CA ALA A 133 4.91 -0.76 -9.51
C ALA A 133 5.33 -1.43 -10.84
N GLU A 134 4.42 -2.20 -11.44
CA GLU A 134 4.66 -2.88 -12.72
C GLU A 134 4.81 -1.88 -13.88
N ARG A 135 3.94 -0.88 -13.95
CA ARG A 135 3.96 0.18 -14.97
C ARG A 135 5.25 0.97 -14.94
N GLU A 136 5.68 1.38 -13.76
CA GLU A 136 6.85 2.23 -13.60
C GLU A 136 8.16 1.47 -13.81
N ALA A 137 8.17 0.17 -13.51
CA ALA A 137 9.35 -0.66 -13.68
C ALA A 137 9.49 -1.26 -15.10
N THR A 138 8.37 -1.49 -15.80
CA THR A 138 8.36 -2.22 -17.10
C THR A 138 7.76 -1.41 -18.26
N GLY A 139 7.15 -0.25 -17.99
CA GLY A 139 6.45 0.57 -18.98
C GLY A 139 5.01 0.11 -19.30
N SER A 140 4.55 -1.02 -18.77
CA SER A 140 3.20 -1.55 -19.02
C SER A 140 2.66 -2.34 -17.83
N VAL A 141 1.40 -2.76 -17.89
CA VAL A 141 0.80 -3.64 -16.87
C VAL A 141 0.18 -4.82 -17.60
N ALA A 142 0.68 -6.03 -17.35
CA ALA A 142 0.22 -7.22 -18.06
C ALA A 142 -1.23 -7.58 -17.73
N ARG A 143 -1.65 -7.35 -16.47
CA ARG A 143 -3.00 -7.65 -15.97
C ARG A 143 -3.49 -6.52 -15.05
N PRO A 144 -4.05 -5.45 -15.63
CA PRO A 144 -4.53 -4.32 -14.83
C PRO A 144 -5.61 -4.74 -13.83
N ALA A 145 -5.54 -4.16 -12.63
CA ALA A 145 -6.55 -4.30 -11.61
C ALA A 145 -7.90 -3.78 -12.12
N SER A 146 -8.98 -4.43 -11.69
CA SER A 146 -10.34 -4.02 -12.03
C SER A 146 -11.17 -3.87 -10.77
N TRP A 147 -11.85 -2.72 -10.64
CA TRP A 147 -12.69 -2.46 -9.48
C TRP A 147 -14.10 -3.00 -9.67
N SER A 148 -14.55 -3.79 -8.70
CA SER A 148 -15.93 -4.24 -8.62
C SER A 148 -16.90 -3.05 -8.49
N PRO A 149 -18.19 -3.21 -8.88
CA PRO A 149 -19.20 -2.16 -8.68
C PRO A 149 -19.29 -1.69 -7.22
N ARG A 150 -19.10 -2.61 -6.25
CA ARG A 150 -19.07 -2.30 -4.82
C ARG A 150 -17.94 -1.33 -4.48
N VAL A 151 -16.72 -1.59 -4.95
CA VAL A 151 -15.56 -0.71 -4.73
C VAL A 151 -15.82 0.67 -5.32
N ARG A 152 -16.33 0.74 -6.56
CA ARG A 152 -16.66 2.00 -7.23
C ARG A 152 -17.67 2.84 -6.44
N VAL A 153 -18.69 2.20 -5.86
CA VAL A 153 -19.69 2.89 -5.01
C VAL A 153 -19.07 3.35 -3.71
N LEU A 154 -18.37 2.47 -2.99
CA LEU A 154 -17.75 2.79 -1.71
C LEU A 154 -16.77 3.96 -1.83
N ARG A 155 -15.92 3.94 -2.86
CA ARG A 155 -14.92 4.97 -3.15
C ARG A 155 -15.55 6.36 -3.34
N ARG A 156 -16.69 6.44 -4.05
CA ARG A 156 -17.47 7.68 -4.20
C ARG A 156 -18.04 8.18 -2.88
N LEU A 157 -18.46 7.27 -2.00
CA LEU A 157 -19.02 7.62 -0.69
C LEU A 157 -17.94 8.05 0.32
N THR A 158 -16.72 7.51 0.21
CA THR A 158 -15.60 7.84 1.10
C THR A 158 -14.81 9.07 0.66
N GLY A 159 -15.11 9.61 -0.54
CA GLY A 159 -14.43 10.79 -1.08
C GLY A 159 -13.09 10.50 -1.75
N ASP A 160 -12.77 9.23 -1.97
CA ASP A 160 -11.63 8.81 -2.77
C ASP A 160 -11.93 9.13 -4.24
N ARG A 161 -11.13 10.02 -4.82
CA ARG A 161 -11.41 10.67 -6.12
C ARG A 161 -10.84 9.91 -7.29
#